data_AF-A0A0D8P4N2-F1
#
_entry.id   AF-A0A0D8P4N2-F1
#
_cell.length_a   1.000
_cell.length_b   1.000
_cell.length_c   1.000
_cell.angle_alpha   90.00
_cell.angle_beta   90.00
_cell.angle_gamma   90.00
#
_symmetry.space_group_name_H-M   'P 1'
#
loop_
_entity.id
_entity.type
_entity.pdbx_description
1 polymer ?
#
loop_
_entity_poly.entity_id
_entity_poly.type
_entity_poly.pdbx_seq_one_letter_code
_entity_poly.pdbx_strand_id
1 'polypeptide(L)'
;MNKLMSVFLVLLALSGWITGGIFMYGTTMNHNYATKMAGANAFNIIEQSLHNTDSEAAILAKIKLWKQDGWTAQTGSIATLCQSDRQQFRHWVTVKNISKICEKAQ
;
A
#
# COMPACT_ATOMS: atom_id res chain seq x y z
N MET A 1 -24.96 33.51 -34.80
CA MET A 1 -24.49 33.22 -33.42
C MET A 1 -23.53 34.34 -33.01
N ASN A 2 -23.72 34.98 -31.86
CA ASN A 2 -22.83 36.06 -31.40
C ASN A 2 -21.42 35.47 -31.14
N LYS A 3 -20.36 36.09 -31.68
CA LYS A 3 -18.97 35.65 -31.48
C LYS A 3 -18.63 35.48 -29.99
N LEU A 4 -19.16 36.36 -29.15
CA LEU A 4 -18.95 36.33 -27.69
C LEU A 4 -19.62 35.09 -27.06
N MET A 5 -20.81 34.72 -27.55
CA MET A 5 -21.52 33.51 -27.12
C MET A 5 -20.78 32.25 -27.56
N SER A 6 -20.24 32.23 -28.78
CA SER A 6 -19.43 31.10 -29.25
C SER A 6 -18.16 30.90 -28.40
N VAL A 7 -17.45 31.98 -28.06
CA VAL A 7 -16.26 31.92 -27.18
C VAL A 7 -16.63 31.40 -25.80
N PHE A 8 -17.73 31.90 -25.22
CA PHE A 8 -18.20 31.45 -23.91
C PHE A 8 -18.52 29.95 -23.89
N LEU A 9 -19.21 29.43 -24.91
CA LEU A 9 -19.52 28.01 -25.02
C LEU A 9 -18.27 27.14 -25.15
N VAL A 10 -17.24 27.61 -25.88
CA VAL A 10 -15.94 26.92 -25.97
C VAL A 10 -15.24 26.90 -24.60
N LEU A 11 -15.22 28.01 -23.87
CA LEU A 11 -14.62 28.07 -22.55
C LEU A 11 -15.34 27.16 -21.54
N LEU A 12 -16.67 27.13 -21.57
CA LEU A 12 -17.47 26.20 -20.75
C LEU A 12 -17.20 24.74 -21.10
N ALA A 13 -17.07 24.41 -22.39
CA ALA A 13 -16.75 23.05 -22.80
C ALA A 13 -15.34 22.64 -22.31
N LEU A 14 -14.36 23.55 -22.40
CA LEU A 14 -12.99 23.30 -21.95
C LEU A 14 -12.84 23.26 -20.43
N SER A 15 -13.64 24.03 -19.67
CA SER A 15 -13.56 24.03 -18.21
C SER A 15 -13.85 22.66 -17.61
N GLY A 16 -14.78 21.89 -18.19
CA GLY A 16 -15.06 20.53 -17.76
C GLY A 16 -13.86 19.58 -17.87
N TRP A 17 -13.11 19.66 -18.97
CA TRP A 17 -11.90 18.87 -19.19
C TRP A 17 -10.78 19.26 -18.22
N ILE A 18 -10.60 20.56 -17.99
CA ILE A 18 -9.60 21.07 -17.04
C ILE A 18 -9.92 20.59 -15.63
N THR A 19 -11.16 20.77 -15.17
CA THR A 19 -11.60 20.30 -13.85
C THR A 19 -11.48 18.78 -13.72
N GLY A 20 -11.85 18.02 -14.75
CA GLY A 20 -11.68 16.57 -14.78
C GLY A 20 -10.22 16.13 -14.64
N GLY A 21 -9.31 16.80 -15.35
CA GLY A 21 -7.87 16.56 -15.23
C GLY A 21 -7.33 16.83 -13.83
N ILE A 22 -7.75 17.93 -13.20
CA ILE A 22 -7.37 18.27 -11.83
C ILE A 22 -7.84 17.20 -10.84
N PHE A 23 -9.10 16.75 -10.93
CA PHE A 23 -9.61 15.71 -10.04
C PHE A 23 -8.95 14.35 -10.26
N MET A 24 -8.67 13.98 -11.51
CA MET A 24 -7.97 12.73 -11.80
C MET A 24 -6.55 12.73 -11.23
N TYR A 25 -5.84 13.85 -11.38
CA TYR A 25 -4.52 14.03 -10.77
C TYR A 25 -4.59 13.98 -9.24
N GLY A 26 -5.50 14.73 -8.62
CA GLY A 26 -5.69 14.73 -7.17
C GLY A 26 -6.05 13.35 -6.61
N THR A 27 -6.91 12.60 -7.31
CA THR A 27 -7.29 11.23 -6.93
C THR A 27 -6.10 10.28 -7.01
N THR A 28 -5.28 10.39 -8.06
CA THR A 28 -4.06 9.59 -8.21
C THR A 28 -3.08 9.88 -7.08
N MET A 29 -2.88 11.15 -6.74
CA MET A 29 -2.01 11.55 -5.64
C MET A 29 -2.51 11.05 -4.29
N ASN A 30 -3.80 11.18 -4.02
CA ASN A 30 -4.40 10.67 -2.79
C ASN A 30 -4.32 9.14 -2.70
N HIS A 31 -4.54 8.43 -3.81
CA HIS A 31 -4.38 6.98 -3.86
C HIS A 31 -2.94 6.56 -3.56
N ASN A 32 -1.96 7.21 -4.17
CA ASN A 32 -0.55 6.95 -3.92
C ASN A 32 -0.18 7.22 -2.44
N TYR A 33 -0.68 8.31 -1.87
CA TYR A 33 -0.48 8.62 -0.46
C TYR A 33 -1.12 7.59 0.47
N ALA A 34 -2.37 7.19 0.20
CA ALA A 34 -3.08 6.18 0.97
C ALA A 34 -2.35 4.82 0.92
N THR A 35 -1.88 4.39 -0.24
CA THR A 35 -1.09 3.17 -0.41
C THR A 35 0.22 3.24 0.38
N LYS A 36 0.91 4.38 0.34
CA LYS A 36 2.13 4.60 1.15
C LYS A 36 1.85 4.49 2.65
N MET A 37 0.79 5.13 3.13
CA MET A 37 0.41 5.10 4.55
C MET A 37 -0.06 3.72 5.00
N ALA A 38 -0.75 2.97 4.13
CA ALA A 38 -1.10 1.58 4.38
C ALA A 38 0.16 0.71 4.57
N GLY A 39 1.17 0.88 3.70
CA GLY A 39 2.47 0.21 3.84
C GLY A 39 3.20 0.58 5.14
N ALA A 40 3.24 1.87 5.50
CA ALA A 40 3.86 2.33 6.74
C ALA A 40 3.17 1.78 7.99
N ASN A 41 1.83 1.77 8.01
CA ASN A 41 1.07 1.16 9.09
C ASN A 41 1.31 -0.35 9.19
N ALA A 42 1.34 -1.04 8.05
CA ALA A 42 1.62 -2.47 7.99
C ALA A 42 3.02 -2.79 8.55
N PHE A 43 4.04 -2.00 8.18
CA PHE A 43 5.38 -2.10 8.76
C PHE A 43 5.35 -1.93 10.28
N ASN A 44 4.72 -0.88 10.79
CA ASN A 44 4.68 -0.60 12.22
C ASN A 44 3.97 -1.70 13.03
N ILE A 45 2.90 -2.29 12.51
CA ILE A 45 2.20 -3.41 13.15
C ILE A 45 3.13 -4.62 13.28
N ILE A 46 3.89 -4.94 12.24
CA ILE A 46 4.83 -6.06 12.26
C ILE A 46 6.00 -5.75 13.19
N GLU A 47 6.58 -4.55 13.10
CA GLU A 47 7.66 -4.09 13.97
C GLU A 47 7.28 -4.22 15.45
N GLN A 48 6.13 -3.64 15.82
CA GLN A 48 5.62 -3.73 17.19
C GLN A 48 5.36 -5.19 17.61
N SER A 49 4.88 -6.02 16.70
CA SER A 49 4.63 -7.44 16.98
C SER A 49 5.94 -8.25 17.08
N LEU A 50 7.04 -7.80 16.50
CA LEU A 50 8.34 -8.47 16.49
C LEU A 50 9.35 -7.90 17.49
N HIS A 51 9.07 -6.76 18.13
CA HIS A 51 10.00 -5.99 19.00
C HIS A 51 10.90 -6.79 19.96
N ASN A 52 10.46 -7.94 20.47
CA ASN A 52 11.24 -8.80 21.39
C ASN A 52 11.70 -10.13 20.74
N THR A 53 11.83 -10.16 19.41
CA THR A 53 12.15 -11.37 18.65
C THR A 53 13.51 -11.22 17.99
N ASP A 54 14.55 -11.74 18.62
CA ASP A 54 15.93 -11.35 18.29
C ASP A 54 16.58 -12.19 17.18
N SER A 55 15.94 -13.28 16.76
CA SER A 55 16.49 -14.14 15.69
C SER A 55 15.54 -14.27 14.51
N GLU A 56 16.12 -14.25 13.31
CA GLU A 56 15.40 -14.47 12.07
C GLU A 56 14.58 -15.78 12.09
N ALA A 57 15.12 -16.85 12.69
CA ALA A 57 14.41 -18.12 12.83
C ALA A 57 13.15 -18.00 13.70
N ALA A 58 13.24 -17.26 14.83
CA ALA A 58 12.09 -17.00 15.69
C ALA A 58 11.05 -16.11 15.00
N ILE A 59 11.50 -15.12 14.22
CA ILE A 59 10.61 -14.28 13.41
C ILE A 59 9.84 -15.12 12.39
N LEU A 60 10.52 -16.01 11.67
CA LEU A 60 9.88 -16.89 10.69
C LEU A 60 8.88 -17.86 11.36
N ALA A 61 9.22 -18.39 12.54
CA ALA A 61 8.32 -19.24 13.30
C ALA A 61 7.05 -18.48 13.73
N LYS A 62 7.19 -17.23 14.17
CA LYS A 62 6.08 -16.37 14.58
C LYS A 62 5.19 -15.99 13.41
N ILE A 63 5.78 -15.65 12.26
CA ILE A 63 5.04 -15.39 11.02
C ILE A 63 4.26 -16.63 10.58
N LYS A 64 4.88 -17.82 10.68
CA LYS A 64 4.20 -19.08 10.37
C LYS A 64 3.01 -19.30 11.30
N LEU A 65 3.17 -19.04 12.60
CA LEU A 65 2.08 -19.14 13.58
C LEU A 65 0.93 -18.18 13.22
N TRP A 66 1.21 -16.90 12.95
CA TRP A 66 0.18 -15.95 12.55
C TRP A 66 -0.61 -16.39 11.31
N LYS A 67 0.08 -16.99 10.33
CA LYS A 67 -0.57 -17.54 9.13
C LYS A 67 -1.49 -18.72 9.45
N GLN A 68 -1.15 -19.52 10.46
CA GLN A 68 -1.96 -20.65 10.93
C GLN A 68 -3.16 -20.20 11.76
N ASP A 69 -3.02 -19.11 12.52
CA ASP A 69 -4.08 -18.52 13.35
C ASP A 69 -5.19 -17.84 12.53
N GLY A 70 -5.03 -17.74 11.21
CA GLY A 70 -6.03 -17.18 10.29
C GLY A 70 -5.90 -15.67 10.10
N TRP A 71 -7.02 -14.99 9.86
CA TRP A 71 -7.00 -13.56 9.53
C TRP A 71 -6.81 -12.68 10.77
N THR A 72 -5.61 -12.11 10.90
CA THR A 72 -5.21 -11.18 11.96
C THR A 72 -4.70 -9.86 11.38
N ALA A 73 -4.49 -8.87 12.24
CA ALA A 73 -3.85 -7.62 11.84
C ALA A 73 -2.44 -7.87 11.26
N GLN A 74 -1.70 -8.83 11.82
CA GLN A 74 -0.35 -9.18 11.37
C GLN A 74 -0.37 -9.82 9.98
N THR A 75 -1.28 -10.77 9.71
CA THR A 75 -1.39 -11.39 8.39
C THR A 75 -1.87 -10.40 7.33
N GLY A 76 -2.77 -9.48 7.70
CA GLY A 76 -3.19 -8.36 6.85
C GLY A 76 -2.01 -7.46 6.49
N SER A 77 -1.22 -7.05 7.49
CA SER A 77 -0.01 -6.24 7.30
C SER A 77 1.04 -6.95 6.44
N ILE A 78 1.23 -8.25 6.63
CA ILE A 78 2.13 -9.05 5.78
C ILE A 78 1.65 -9.00 4.33
N ALA A 79 0.37 -9.23 4.08
CA ALA A 79 -0.19 -9.18 2.73
C ALA A 79 -0.03 -7.80 2.09
N THR A 80 -0.28 -6.72 2.85
CA THR A 80 -0.08 -5.34 2.40
C THR A 80 1.37 -5.10 1.98
N LEU A 81 2.36 -5.42 2.83
CA LEU A 81 3.77 -5.23 2.49
C LEU A 81 4.21 -6.11 1.30
N CYS A 82 3.72 -7.34 1.22
CA CYS A 82 4.03 -8.22 0.10
C CYS A 82 3.55 -7.66 -1.26
N GLN A 83 2.49 -6.85 -1.26
CA GLN A 83 1.96 -6.18 -2.46
C GLN A 83 2.63 -4.82 -2.71
N SER A 84 2.84 -4.02 -1.66
CA SER A 84 3.30 -2.63 -1.81
C SER A 84 4.82 -2.48 -1.80
N ASP A 85 5.51 -3.16 -0.89
CA ASP A 85 6.97 -3.06 -0.71
C ASP A 85 7.53 -4.21 0.13
N ARG A 86 7.71 -5.37 -0.50
CA ARG A 86 8.23 -6.56 0.18
C ARG A 86 9.68 -6.42 0.67
N GLN A 87 10.40 -5.37 0.25
CA GLN A 87 11.79 -5.19 0.68
C GLN A 87 11.88 -4.71 2.12
N GLN A 88 10.81 -4.16 2.69
CA GLN A 88 10.80 -3.76 4.11
C GLN A 88 11.02 -4.94 5.06
N PHE A 89 10.69 -6.17 4.65
CA PHE A 89 11.00 -7.37 5.43
C PHE A 89 12.50 -7.58 5.68
N ARG A 90 13.40 -6.91 4.92
CA ARG A 90 14.84 -6.91 5.18
C ARG A 90 15.23 -6.37 6.56
N HIS A 91 14.34 -5.64 7.23
CA HIS A 91 14.55 -5.21 8.60
C HIS A 91 14.63 -6.39 9.58
N TRP A 92 13.95 -7.50 9.26
CA TRP A 92 13.81 -8.65 10.14
C TRP A 92 14.43 -9.93 9.61
N VAL A 93 14.43 -10.10 8.28
CA VAL A 93 14.87 -11.36 7.64
C VAL A 93 15.79 -11.11 6.47
N THR A 94 16.57 -12.12 6.11
CA THR A 94 17.39 -12.13 4.92
C THR A 94 16.55 -12.24 3.65
N VAL A 95 17.11 -11.77 2.52
CA VAL A 95 16.43 -11.73 1.21
C VAL A 95 15.88 -13.10 0.79
N LYS A 96 16.60 -14.18 1.10
CA LYS A 96 16.18 -15.57 0.79
C LYS A 96 14.86 -15.98 1.45
N ASN A 97 14.46 -15.32 2.54
CA ASN A 97 13.28 -15.68 3.32
C ASN A 97 12.09 -14.75 3.05
N ILE A 98 12.27 -13.65 2.32
CA ILE A 98 11.19 -12.73 1.95
C ILE A 98 10.13 -13.44 1.09
N SER A 99 10.54 -14.30 0.16
CA SER A 99 9.60 -15.08 -0.66
C SER A 99 8.70 -15.97 0.21
N LYS A 100 9.28 -16.64 1.20
CA LYS A 100 8.55 -17.51 2.15
C LYS A 100 7.53 -16.73 3.00
N ILE A 101 7.85 -15.48 3.35
CA ILE A 101 6.91 -14.61 4.07
C ILE A 101 5.72 -14.24 3.17
N CYS A 102 5.95 -14.01 1.88
CA CYS A 102 4.89 -13.59 0.96
C CYS A 102 4.13 -14.74 0.29
N GLU A 103 4.55 -15.98 0.47
CA GLU A 103 3.75 -17.15 0.09
C GLU A 103 2.44 -17.20 0.89
N LYS A 104 1.32 -17.49 0.22
CA LYS A 104 0.03 -17.66 0.90
C LYS A 104 0.09 -18.85 1.85
N ALA A 105 -0.62 -18.76 2.98
CA ALA A 105 -0.82 -19.92 3.85
C ALA A 105 -1.52 -21.03 3.03
N GLN A 106 -0.99 -22.26 3.08
CA GLN A 106 -1.67 -23.46 2.57
C GLN A 106 -2.73 -23.91 3.57
#